data_AF-A0A6A3ZJT9-F1
#
_entry.id   AF-A0A6A3ZJT9-F1
#
_cell.length_a   1.000
_cell.length_b   1.000
_cell.length_c   1.000
_cell.angle_alpha   90.00
_cell.angle_beta   90.00
_cell.angle_gamma   90.00
#
_symmetry.space_group_name_H-M   'P 1'
#
loop_
_entity.id
_entity.type
_entity.pdbx_description
1 polymer ?
#
loop_
_entity_poly.entity_id
_entity_poly.type
_entity_poly.pdbx_seq_one_letter_code
_entity_poly.pdbx_strand_id
1 'polypeptide(L)'
;MVSLLRVVVASAVALLAFAQPATPLKTTQVQTSLKNAPSVKVHVTLKRKSMKLHSHSEFDVYATPVVSVNSASVLYDGYATFVDEDKKITYSLVKGAAYLSTKDGDNSEAVRCLPPNTLPFDKILPALNGAAPIPSASIGEKTFDCESGKLLKTTFSGAHFAICSSGKSGFTAVSSDLAINVTYLDDPITIPQPDLTDGTTSCEPLESATSMTPTALTLATGGALPSTSSRKLKEAAHMAMEPAECGECLSTPRPCIFLHGMGNPNEEPTLQDTPKLTKRKFGDIHGHAPCCSEIKYAVVNTRDAGWRNDTLQQKFCDFSLQMSETSDVAAGIIDNTIVVTHSMGGLVVAVPR
;
A
#
# COMPACT_ATOMS: atom_id res chain seq x y z
N MET A 1 -84.90 -41.99 -12.29
CA MET A 1 -85.00 -41.51 -13.68
C MET A 1 -83.78 -40.67 -14.00
N VAL A 2 -83.27 -40.88 -15.20
CA VAL A 2 -82.02 -40.39 -15.79
C VAL A 2 -81.98 -38.86 -15.85
N SER A 3 -80.85 -38.22 -15.52
CA SER A 3 -80.05 -37.49 -16.52
C SER A 3 -78.83 -36.80 -15.90
N LEU A 4 -77.69 -37.04 -16.54
CA LEU A 4 -76.49 -36.22 -16.49
C LEU A 4 -76.78 -34.77 -16.95
N LEU A 5 -76.04 -33.78 -16.44
CA LEU A 5 -75.04 -33.04 -17.24
C LEU A 5 -74.19 -32.12 -16.35
N ARG A 6 -72.91 -32.02 -16.71
CA ARG A 6 -71.85 -31.21 -16.11
C ARG A 6 -71.97 -29.72 -16.50
N VAL A 7 -71.34 -28.84 -15.72
CA VAL A 7 -70.39 -27.74 -16.09
C VAL A 7 -70.35 -26.72 -14.92
N VAL A 8 -69.37 -26.79 -13.99
CA VAL A 8 -68.16 -25.92 -13.78
C VAL A 8 -68.43 -24.41 -14.05
N VAL A 9 -68.12 -23.39 -13.23
CA VAL A 9 -66.96 -23.07 -12.36
C VAL A 9 -67.37 -22.02 -11.30
N ALA A 10 -66.78 -22.20 -10.11
CA ALA A 10 -66.51 -21.30 -8.98
C ALA A 10 -67.06 -19.85 -8.96
N SER A 11 -67.78 -19.54 -7.88
CA SER A 11 -67.97 -18.18 -7.36
C SER A 11 -67.15 -17.98 -6.09
N ALA A 12 -66.39 -16.88 -6.09
CA ALA A 12 -65.71 -16.30 -4.95
C ALA A 12 -66.70 -15.72 -3.92
N VAL A 13 -66.19 -15.44 -2.71
CA VAL A 13 -66.61 -14.43 -1.69
C VAL A 13 -66.16 -15.01 -0.33
N ALA A 14 -64.96 -14.64 0.12
CA ALA A 14 -64.64 -13.51 1.00
C ALA A 14 -64.78 -13.87 2.50
N LEU A 15 -63.64 -13.93 3.19
CA LEU A 15 -63.55 -13.73 4.63
C LEU A 15 -62.40 -12.76 4.90
N LEU A 16 -62.79 -11.61 5.43
CA LEU A 16 -61.96 -10.50 5.85
C LEU A 16 -61.07 -10.92 7.03
N ALA A 17 -59.77 -10.68 6.91
CA ALA A 17 -58.87 -10.53 8.05
C ALA A 17 -58.34 -9.10 8.04
N PHE A 18 -58.54 -8.39 9.14
CA PHE A 18 -58.00 -7.07 9.41
C PHE A 18 -56.47 -7.12 9.37
N ALA A 19 -55.87 -6.58 8.30
CA ALA A 19 -54.49 -6.15 8.31
C ALA A 19 -54.51 -4.62 8.41
N GLN A 20 -54.02 -4.09 9.54
CA GLN A 20 -53.64 -2.68 9.59
C GLN A 20 -52.61 -2.42 8.46
N PRO A 21 -52.71 -1.32 7.70
CA PRO A 21 -51.61 -0.95 6.83
C PRO A 21 -50.40 -0.69 7.73
N ALA A 22 -49.40 -1.57 7.65
CA ALA A 22 -48.06 -1.22 8.11
C ALA A 22 -47.70 0.04 7.33
N THR A 23 -47.68 1.18 8.02
CA THR A 23 -47.06 2.40 7.48
C THR A 23 -45.66 2.01 7.02
N PRO A 24 -45.33 2.14 5.73
CA PRO A 24 -43.99 1.86 5.29
C PRO A 24 -43.10 2.82 6.05
N LEU A 25 -42.23 2.28 6.90
CA LEU A 25 -41.11 3.03 7.43
C LEU A 25 -40.36 3.53 6.20
N LYS A 26 -40.45 4.85 5.94
CA LYS A 26 -39.60 5.49 4.93
C LYS A 26 -38.18 5.36 5.44
N THR A 27 -37.54 4.23 5.17
CA THR A 27 -36.08 4.18 5.07
C THR A 27 -35.76 5.06 3.87
N THR A 28 -35.48 6.33 4.13
CA THR A 28 -34.88 7.24 3.15
C THR A 28 -33.49 6.67 2.86
N GLN A 29 -33.43 5.64 2.02
CA GLN A 29 -32.19 5.14 1.47
C GLN A 29 -31.75 6.22 0.49
N VAL A 30 -31.03 7.22 1.02
CA VAL A 30 -30.38 8.24 0.20
C VAL A 30 -29.54 7.47 -0.81
N GLN A 31 -29.96 7.46 -2.08
CA GLN A 31 -29.15 6.92 -3.16
C GLN A 31 -27.86 7.75 -3.19
N THR A 32 -26.79 7.17 -2.65
CA THR A 32 -25.44 7.71 -2.76
C THR A 32 -25.10 7.80 -4.24
N SER A 33 -24.78 9.00 -4.70
CA SER A 33 -24.42 9.30 -6.09
C SER A 33 -23.04 9.92 -6.12
N LEU A 34 -22.23 9.56 -7.13
CA LEU A 34 -20.91 10.17 -7.34
C LEU A 34 -21.00 11.70 -7.50
N LYS A 35 -22.11 12.22 -8.04
CA LYS A 35 -22.34 13.67 -8.15
C LYS A 35 -22.28 14.40 -6.82
N ASN A 36 -22.57 13.69 -5.73
CA ASN A 36 -22.59 14.22 -4.38
C ASN A 36 -21.35 13.79 -3.58
N ALA A 37 -20.33 13.23 -4.24
CA ALA A 37 -19.08 12.89 -3.57
C ALA A 37 -18.41 14.19 -3.08
N PRO A 38 -18.09 14.30 -1.77
CA PRO A 38 -17.41 15.46 -1.24
C PRO A 38 -15.93 15.46 -1.64
N SER A 39 -15.32 16.64 -1.59
CA SER A 39 -13.87 16.73 -1.49
C SER A 39 -13.39 16.10 -0.19
N VAL A 40 -12.15 15.62 -0.17
CA VAL A 40 -11.62 14.85 0.95
C VAL A 40 -10.26 15.40 1.39
N LYS A 41 -10.02 15.33 2.70
CA LYS A 41 -8.68 15.38 3.27
C LYS A 41 -8.26 13.98 3.67
N VAL A 42 -7.12 13.53 3.16
CA VAL A 42 -6.52 12.23 3.45
C VAL A 42 -5.28 12.49 4.30
N HIS A 43 -5.39 12.27 5.60
CA HIS A 43 -4.25 12.31 6.50
C HIS A 43 -3.52 10.96 6.45
N VAL A 44 -2.24 10.99 6.12
CA VAL A 44 -1.40 9.81 5.92
C VAL A 44 -0.35 9.74 7.01
N THR A 45 -0.23 8.60 7.69
CA THR A 45 0.78 8.32 8.72
C THR A 45 1.61 7.10 8.33
N LEU A 46 2.86 7.33 7.97
CA LEU A 46 3.88 6.35 7.63
C LEU A 46 4.52 5.84 8.92
N LYS A 47 4.37 4.54 9.20
CA LYS A 47 4.83 3.93 10.46
C LYS A 47 6.31 3.56 10.42
N ARG A 48 6.89 3.32 9.23
CA ARG A 48 8.31 2.98 9.06
C ARG A 48 9.15 4.22 8.76
N LYS A 49 10.29 4.35 9.43
CA LYS A 49 11.27 5.42 9.17
C LYS A 49 11.77 5.45 7.72
N SER A 50 11.92 4.28 7.10
CA SER A 50 12.36 4.14 5.69
C SER A 50 11.31 4.58 4.66
N MET A 51 10.06 4.78 5.07
CA MET A 51 8.98 5.20 4.19
C MET A 51 8.77 6.71 4.16
N LYS A 52 9.51 7.47 4.98
CA LYS A 52 9.40 8.93 5.03
C LYS A 52 9.49 9.53 3.64
N LEU A 53 8.53 10.40 3.32
CA LEU A 53 8.51 11.16 2.08
C LEU A 53 8.97 12.59 2.39
N HIS A 54 10.08 13.02 1.79
CA HIS A 54 10.71 14.32 2.09
C HIS A 54 10.92 14.55 3.58
N SER A 55 11.46 13.57 4.30
CA SER A 55 11.65 13.58 5.76
C SER A 55 10.37 13.53 6.62
N HIS A 56 9.18 13.56 6.02
CA HIS A 56 7.90 13.53 6.72
C HIS A 56 7.38 12.10 6.87
N SER A 57 6.96 11.75 8.09
CA SER A 57 6.19 10.54 8.37
C SER A 57 4.68 10.80 8.37
N GLU A 58 4.25 12.05 8.45
CA GLU A 58 2.84 12.44 8.45
C GLU A 58 2.62 13.59 7.48
N PHE A 59 1.55 13.53 6.70
CA PHE A 59 1.19 14.57 5.75
C PHE A 59 -0.29 14.47 5.36
N ASP A 60 -0.83 15.59 4.88
CA ASP A 60 -2.20 15.67 4.35
C ASP A 60 -2.18 15.71 2.82
N VAL A 61 -3.11 14.97 2.22
CA VAL A 61 -3.47 15.08 0.80
C VAL A 61 -4.87 15.65 0.71
N TYR A 62 -5.06 16.63 -0.15
CA TYR A 62 -6.38 17.20 -0.43
C TYR A 62 -6.81 16.73 -1.80
N ALA A 63 -8.03 16.20 -1.93
CA ALA A 63 -8.52 15.68 -3.20
C ALA A 63 -9.98 16.03 -3.45
N THR A 64 -10.36 16.18 -4.71
CA THR A 64 -11.71 16.54 -5.15
C THR A 64 -12.16 15.63 -6.29
N PRO A 65 -13.39 15.10 -6.25
CA PRO A 65 -13.87 14.17 -7.27
C PRO A 65 -14.18 14.88 -8.58
N VAL A 66 -13.64 14.35 -9.68
CA VAL A 66 -13.97 14.70 -11.06
C VAL A 66 -14.86 13.59 -11.62
N VAL A 67 -16.17 13.82 -11.60
CA VAL A 67 -17.17 12.84 -12.00
C VAL A 67 -17.41 12.92 -13.50
N SER A 68 -17.46 11.77 -14.16
CA SER A 68 -17.77 11.71 -15.60
C SER A 68 -19.18 12.22 -15.89
N VAL A 69 -19.41 12.66 -17.13
CA VAL A 69 -20.69 13.27 -17.56
C VAL A 69 -21.88 12.33 -17.32
N ASN A 70 -21.70 11.04 -17.54
CA ASN A 70 -22.72 10.01 -17.29
C ASN A 70 -22.82 9.58 -15.80
N SER A 71 -21.98 10.16 -14.93
CA SER A 71 -21.91 9.87 -13.50
C SER A 71 -21.67 8.41 -13.15
N ALA A 72 -21.08 7.65 -14.09
CA ALA A 72 -20.78 6.24 -13.92
C ALA A 72 -19.37 6.01 -13.36
N SER A 73 -18.47 6.98 -13.52
CA SER A 73 -17.06 6.88 -13.15
C SER A 73 -16.54 8.18 -12.55
N VAL A 74 -15.44 8.05 -11.80
CA VAL A 74 -14.82 9.16 -11.09
C VAL A 74 -13.30 9.09 -11.24
N LEU A 75 -12.67 10.25 -11.26
CA LEU A 75 -11.25 10.47 -11.03
C LEU A 75 -11.12 11.43 -9.85
N TYR A 76 -9.96 11.50 -9.20
CA TYR A 76 -9.73 12.51 -8.17
C TYR A 76 -8.59 13.42 -8.60
N ASP A 77 -8.87 14.72 -8.66
CA ASP A 77 -7.80 15.69 -8.67
C ASP A 77 -7.31 15.84 -7.23
N GLY A 78 -6.01 16.00 -7.03
CA GLY A 78 -5.41 15.98 -5.70
C GLY A 78 -4.10 16.73 -5.62
N TYR A 79 -3.72 17.17 -4.43
CA TYR A 79 -2.36 17.64 -4.16
C TYR A 79 -1.89 17.32 -2.73
N ALA A 80 -0.57 17.24 -2.59
CA ALA A 80 0.11 17.15 -1.31
C ALA A 80 1.37 18.02 -1.34
N THR A 81 1.60 18.78 -0.27
CA THR A 81 2.72 19.72 -0.17
C THR A 81 3.62 19.32 1.00
N PHE A 82 4.92 19.32 0.75
CA PHE A 82 5.98 19.03 1.70
C PHE A 82 6.91 20.24 1.78
N VAL A 83 7.34 20.59 2.98
CA VAL A 83 8.30 21.68 3.22
C VAL A 83 9.54 21.07 3.85
N ASP A 84 10.63 21.02 3.09
CA ASP A 84 11.91 20.48 3.54
C ASP A 84 12.94 21.60 3.52
N GLU A 85 13.34 22.06 4.70
CA GLU A 85 14.19 23.24 4.90
C GLU A 85 13.63 24.48 4.16
N ASP A 86 14.32 24.97 3.12
CA ASP A 86 13.93 26.12 2.30
C ASP A 86 13.23 25.72 0.98
N LYS A 87 12.85 24.45 0.83
CA LYS A 87 12.23 23.91 -0.39
C LYS A 87 10.80 23.50 -0.13
N LYS A 88 9.89 23.99 -0.97
CA LYS A 88 8.50 23.57 -1.00
C LYS A 88 8.29 22.63 -2.18
N ILE A 89 7.94 21.38 -1.90
CA ILE A 89 7.71 20.34 -2.91
C ILE A 89 6.22 20.02 -2.93
N THR A 90 5.57 20.15 -4.08
CA THR A 90 4.15 19.84 -4.23
C THR A 90 3.95 18.80 -5.32
N TYR A 91 3.27 17.70 -4.97
CA TYR A 91 2.76 16.73 -5.92
C TYR A 91 1.32 17.07 -6.22
N SER A 92 0.95 17.12 -7.49
CA SER A 92 -0.43 17.35 -7.92
C SER A 92 -0.85 16.31 -8.94
N LEU A 93 -2.09 15.86 -8.86
CA LEU A 93 -2.77 15.02 -9.83
C LEU A 93 -3.95 15.83 -10.35
N VAL A 94 -3.98 16.14 -11.65
CA VAL A 94 -5.05 16.93 -12.27
C VAL A 94 -5.46 16.27 -13.58
N LYS A 95 -6.74 15.91 -13.69
CA LYS A 95 -7.34 15.18 -14.82
C LYS A 95 -6.56 13.91 -15.19
N GLY A 96 -6.02 13.23 -14.17
CA GLY A 96 -5.23 12.01 -14.29
C GLY A 96 -3.75 12.23 -14.62
N ALA A 97 -3.31 13.45 -14.93
CA ALA A 97 -1.91 13.77 -15.16
C ALA A 97 -1.23 14.21 -13.86
N ALA A 98 0.00 13.74 -13.62
CA ALA A 98 0.75 14.02 -12.40
C ALA A 98 1.89 15.02 -12.61
N TYR A 99 2.06 15.91 -11.65
CA TYR A 99 2.98 17.04 -11.69
C TYR A 99 3.81 17.08 -10.41
N LEU A 100 5.04 17.57 -10.54
CA LEU A 100 5.91 17.91 -9.42
C LEU A 100 6.30 19.37 -9.55
N SER A 101 5.85 20.19 -8.60
CA SER A 101 6.33 21.55 -8.40
C SER A 101 7.39 21.55 -7.29
N THR A 102 8.50 22.22 -7.54
CA THR A 102 9.55 22.50 -6.55
C THR A 102 9.78 24.00 -6.54
N LYS A 103 9.58 24.62 -5.39
CA LYS A 103 9.82 26.04 -5.17
C LYS A 103 10.95 26.20 -4.15
N ASP A 104 12.03 26.82 -4.59
CA ASP A 104 13.18 27.15 -3.74
C ASP A 104 12.99 28.53 -3.09
N GLY A 105 13.76 28.82 -2.03
CA GLY A 105 13.68 30.06 -1.23
C GLY A 105 13.81 31.37 -2.03
N ASP A 106 14.42 31.34 -3.22
CA ASP A 106 14.54 32.50 -4.14
C ASP A 106 13.28 32.75 -4.98
N ASN A 107 12.16 32.08 -4.68
CA ASN A 107 10.87 32.12 -5.41
C ASN A 107 10.90 31.57 -6.85
N SER A 108 12.00 30.95 -7.29
CA SER A 108 12.00 30.17 -8.53
C SER A 108 11.16 28.90 -8.34
N GLU A 109 10.12 28.75 -9.16
CA GLU A 109 9.29 27.56 -9.21
C GLU A 109 9.64 26.74 -10.45
N ALA A 110 9.97 25.47 -10.26
CA ALA A 110 10.17 24.50 -11.31
C ALA A 110 9.02 23.49 -11.29
N VAL A 111 8.30 23.38 -12.39
CA VAL A 111 7.18 22.45 -12.57
C VAL A 111 7.48 21.52 -13.73
N ARG A 112 7.36 20.23 -13.49
CA ARG A 112 7.57 19.17 -14.49
C ARG A 112 6.55 18.05 -14.35
N CYS A 113 6.41 17.26 -15.40
CA CYS A 113 5.63 16.02 -15.35
C CYS A 113 6.28 15.01 -14.38
N LEU A 114 5.44 14.31 -13.62
CA LEU A 114 5.90 13.20 -12.80
C LEU A 114 5.98 11.92 -13.67
N PRO A 115 7.13 11.24 -13.72
CA PRO A 115 7.26 10.01 -14.49
C PRO A 115 6.27 8.92 -14.01
N PRO A 116 5.78 8.06 -14.92
CA PRO A 116 4.97 6.90 -14.55
C PRO A 116 5.66 6.05 -13.48
N ASN A 117 4.86 5.41 -12.62
CA ASN A 117 5.33 4.54 -11.53
C ASN A 117 6.14 5.24 -10.42
N THR A 118 6.27 6.57 -10.43
CA THR A 118 6.90 7.29 -9.31
C THR A 118 6.05 7.18 -8.04
N LEU A 119 4.72 7.29 -8.19
CA LEU A 119 3.74 7.10 -7.12
C LEU A 119 2.59 6.23 -7.64
N PRO A 120 2.01 5.35 -6.81
CA PRO A 120 1.00 4.37 -7.22
C PRO A 120 -0.42 4.98 -7.23
N PHE A 121 -0.59 6.15 -7.85
CA PHE A 121 -1.88 6.84 -7.90
C PHE A 121 -2.96 5.90 -8.46
N ASP A 122 -2.67 5.28 -9.62
CA ASP A 122 -3.59 4.40 -10.38
C ASP A 122 -4.09 3.18 -9.60
N LYS A 123 -3.52 2.89 -8.42
CA LYS A 123 -3.90 1.77 -7.56
C LYS A 123 -4.92 2.15 -6.48
N ILE A 124 -5.18 3.43 -6.22
CA ILE A 124 -6.04 3.89 -5.12
C ILE A 124 -7.51 3.51 -5.36
N LEU A 125 -8.09 3.91 -6.50
CA LEU A 125 -9.50 3.61 -6.81
C LEU A 125 -9.75 2.10 -6.99
N PRO A 126 -8.86 1.33 -7.66
CA PRO A 126 -8.95 -0.13 -7.65
C PRO A 126 -8.94 -0.76 -6.26
N ALA A 127 -8.11 -0.24 -5.33
CA ALA A 127 -8.11 -0.73 -3.94
C ALA A 127 -9.46 -0.45 -3.25
N LEU A 128 -10.04 0.73 -3.39
CA LEU A 128 -11.38 0.99 -2.83
C LEU A 128 -12.44 0.06 -3.44
N ASN A 129 -12.38 -0.20 -4.75
CA ASN A 129 -13.28 -1.13 -5.43
C ASN A 129 -13.13 -2.57 -4.95
N GLY A 130 -11.92 -2.99 -4.59
CA GLY A 130 -11.62 -4.30 -4.02
C GLY A 130 -12.07 -4.47 -2.56
N ALA A 131 -12.63 -3.44 -1.92
CA ALA A 131 -13.02 -3.50 -0.53
C ALA A 131 -14.12 -4.55 -0.27
N ALA A 132 -13.82 -5.50 0.61
CA ALA A 132 -14.70 -6.61 0.93
C ALA A 132 -14.90 -6.75 2.46
N PRO A 133 -16.09 -7.09 2.96
CA PRO A 133 -16.35 -7.22 4.39
C PRO A 133 -15.57 -8.36 5.05
N ILE A 134 -15.07 -8.10 6.26
CA ILE A 134 -14.39 -9.06 7.15
C ILE A 134 -14.97 -8.99 8.57
N PRO A 135 -14.89 -10.08 9.36
CA PRO A 135 -15.42 -10.09 10.72
C PRO A 135 -14.54 -9.31 11.70
N SER A 136 -13.22 -9.32 11.49
CA SER A 136 -12.23 -8.71 12.37
C SER A 136 -10.85 -8.64 11.69
N ALA A 137 -9.99 -7.76 12.19
CA ALA A 137 -8.59 -7.64 11.79
C ALA A 137 -7.69 -7.39 12.99
N SER A 138 -6.40 -7.70 12.86
CA SER A 138 -5.37 -7.36 13.86
C SER A 138 -4.07 -6.92 13.20
N ILE A 139 -3.26 -6.18 13.95
CA ILE A 139 -1.86 -5.87 13.62
C ILE A 139 -1.01 -6.37 14.79
N GLY A 140 -0.26 -7.46 14.57
CA GLY A 140 0.32 -8.24 15.65
C GLY A 140 -0.77 -8.70 16.62
N GLU A 141 -0.54 -8.47 17.92
CA GLU A 141 -1.50 -8.82 18.98
C GLU A 141 -2.65 -7.80 19.14
N LYS A 142 -2.57 -6.63 18.47
CA LYS A 142 -3.58 -5.57 18.62
C LYS A 142 -4.74 -5.79 17.66
N THR A 143 -5.93 -6.02 18.22
CA THR A 143 -7.17 -6.06 17.43
C THR A 143 -7.55 -4.67 16.96
N PHE A 144 -8.12 -4.60 15.76
CA PHE A 144 -8.65 -3.38 15.20
C PHE A 144 -10.17 -3.34 15.39
N ASP A 145 -10.60 -2.51 16.33
CA ASP A 145 -12.01 -2.31 16.64
C ASP A 145 -12.60 -1.22 15.74
N CYS A 146 -13.74 -1.51 15.13
CA CYS A 146 -14.48 -0.58 14.30
C CYS A 146 -15.82 -0.28 14.95
N GLU A 147 -16.02 0.94 15.44
CA GLU A 147 -17.24 1.33 16.18
C GLU A 147 -18.53 1.12 15.39
N SER A 148 -18.48 1.27 14.06
CA SER A 148 -19.64 1.00 13.19
C SER A 148 -19.95 -0.49 13.03
N GLY A 149 -19.09 -1.38 13.53
CA GLY A 149 -19.17 -2.84 13.41
C GLY A 149 -18.97 -3.36 11.98
N LYS A 150 -18.64 -2.48 11.02
CA LYS A 150 -18.53 -2.83 9.60
C LYS A 150 -17.11 -2.65 9.12
N LEU A 151 -16.33 -3.72 9.29
CA LEU A 151 -14.96 -3.78 8.86
C LEU A 151 -14.84 -4.31 7.43
N LEU A 152 -14.00 -3.66 6.63
CA LEU A 152 -13.67 -4.11 5.28
C LEU A 152 -12.17 -4.38 5.17
N LYS A 153 -11.79 -5.28 4.27
CA LYS A 153 -10.40 -5.45 3.83
C LYS A 153 -10.22 -4.96 2.41
N THR A 154 -9.03 -4.46 2.11
CA THR A 154 -8.56 -4.29 0.74
C THR A 154 -7.06 -4.51 0.65
N THR A 155 -6.53 -4.48 -0.58
CA THR A 155 -5.10 -4.49 -0.87
C THR A 155 -4.74 -3.27 -1.69
N PHE A 156 -3.70 -2.55 -1.29
CA PHE A 156 -3.14 -1.41 -2.00
C PHE A 156 -1.63 -1.58 -2.11
N SER A 157 -1.10 -1.53 -3.35
CA SER A 157 0.32 -1.68 -3.64
C SER A 157 0.98 -2.92 -2.98
N GLY A 158 0.23 -4.03 -2.88
CA GLY A 158 0.66 -5.28 -2.25
C GLY A 158 0.45 -5.37 -0.73
N ALA A 159 0.12 -4.28 -0.05
CA ALA A 159 -0.15 -4.26 1.39
C ALA A 159 -1.64 -4.44 1.69
N HIS A 160 -1.96 -5.16 2.76
CA HIS A 160 -3.33 -5.33 3.25
C HIS A 160 -3.76 -4.16 4.12
N PHE A 161 -5.02 -3.73 3.97
CA PHE A 161 -5.62 -2.66 4.75
C PHE A 161 -6.95 -3.11 5.34
N ALA A 162 -7.14 -2.83 6.64
CA ALA A 162 -8.42 -2.87 7.31
C ALA A 162 -9.07 -1.48 7.25
N ILE A 163 -10.30 -1.38 6.75
CA ILE A 163 -11.05 -0.13 6.61
C ILE A 163 -12.22 -0.13 7.58
N CYS A 164 -12.31 0.92 8.41
CA CYS A 164 -13.47 1.22 9.24
C CYS A 164 -14.17 2.47 8.74
N SER A 165 -15.45 2.36 8.38
CA SER A 165 -16.27 3.51 8.00
C SER A 165 -16.86 4.20 9.22
N SER A 166 -16.81 5.53 9.21
CA SER A 166 -17.38 6.43 10.23
C SER A 166 -18.56 7.23 9.67
N GLY A 167 -19.23 6.70 8.64
CA GLY A 167 -20.36 7.37 7.98
C GLY A 167 -19.95 8.71 7.39
N LYS A 168 -20.65 9.79 7.74
CA LYS A 168 -20.41 11.14 7.19
C LYS A 168 -19.10 11.80 7.66
N SER A 169 -18.43 11.26 8.66
CA SER A 169 -17.14 11.78 9.11
C SER A 169 -15.96 11.26 8.27
N GLY A 170 -16.20 10.28 7.40
CA GLY A 170 -15.16 9.65 6.58
C GLY A 170 -14.90 8.19 6.94
N PHE A 171 -13.65 7.78 6.81
CA PHE A 171 -13.21 6.42 7.14
C PHE A 171 -11.72 6.37 7.45
N THR A 172 -11.32 5.38 8.22
CA THR A 172 -9.91 5.07 8.46
C THR A 172 -9.52 3.81 7.71
N ALA A 173 -8.32 3.77 7.14
CA ALA A 173 -7.72 2.57 6.58
C ALA A 173 -6.35 2.32 7.24
N VAL A 174 -6.15 1.14 7.82
CA VAL A 174 -4.94 0.83 8.59
C VAL A 174 -4.30 -0.44 8.03
N SER A 175 -3.00 -0.38 7.80
CA SER A 175 -2.13 -1.52 7.46
C SER A 175 -0.99 -1.65 8.47
N SER A 176 -0.14 -2.66 8.30
CA SER A 176 1.11 -2.81 9.04
C SER A 176 1.95 -1.54 9.01
N ASP A 177 2.08 -0.91 7.85
CA ASP A 177 3.11 0.10 7.58
C ASP A 177 2.56 1.52 7.46
N LEU A 178 1.25 1.65 7.29
CA LEU A 178 0.57 2.91 7.05
C LEU A 178 -0.73 2.99 7.83
N ALA A 179 -1.11 4.19 8.27
CA ALA A 179 -2.47 4.51 8.63
C ALA A 179 -2.95 5.69 7.77
N ILE A 180 -4.20 5.64 7.37
CA ILE A 180 -4.86 6.67 6.58
C ILE A 180 -6.14 7.04 7.30
N ASN A 181 -6.36 8.33 7.50
CA ASN A 181 -7.62 8.88 7.96
C ASN A 181 -8.20 9.80 6.88
N VAL A 182 -9.32 9.38 6.30
CA VAL A 182 -10.04 10.15 5.28
C VAL A 182 -11.15 10.92 5.98
N THR A 183 -11.15 12.25 5.81
CA THR A 183 -12.20 13.16 6.27
C THR A 183 -12.90 13.75 5.05
N TYR A 184 -14.22 13.75 5.04
CA TYR A 184 -14.98 14.48 4.02
C TYR A 184 -15.06 15.96 4.38
N LEU A 185 -14.80 16.81 3.40
CA LEU A 185 -14.87 18.26 3.55
C LEU A 185 -16.29 18.75 3.28
N ASP A 186 -16.71 19.76 4.04
CA ASP A 186 -18.03 20.37 3.88
C ASP A 186 -18.13 21.14 2.56
N ASP A 187 -17.05 21.82 2.17
CA ASP A 187 -16.96 22.62 0.95
C ASP A 187 -16.07 21.94 -0.10
N PRO A 188 -16.45 22.04 -1.39
CA PRO A 188 -15.61 21.55 -2.47
C PRO A 188 -14.34 22.38 -2.60
N ILE A 189 -13.22 21.73 -2.91
CA ILE A 189 -11.95 22.39 -3.22
C ILE A 189 -11.69 22.38 -4.73
N THR A 190 -11.01 23.42 -5.21
CA THR A 190 -10.54 23.53 -6.59
C THR A 190 -9.04 23.30 -6.63
N ILE A 191 -8.59 22.43 -7.53
CA ILE A 191 -7.18 22.10 -7.71
C ILE A 191 -6.77 22.55 -9.11
N PRO A 192 -6.06 23.69 -9.24
CA PRO A 192 -5.65 24.19 -10.54
C PRO A 192 -4.55 23.30 -11.14
N GLN A 193 -4.58 23.16 -12.45
CA GLN A 193 -3.46 22.56 -13.19
C GLN A 193 -2.27 23.53 -13.14
N PRO A 194 -1.06 23.07 -12.74
CA PRO A 194 0.11 23.93 -12.70
C PRO A 194 0.69 24.16 -14.10
N ASP A 195 1.30 25.33 -14.30
CA ASP A 195 2.00 25.68 -15.54
C ASP A 195 3.38 25.02 -15.59
N LEU A 196 3.69 24.32 -16.68
CA LEU A 196 4.96 23.61 -16.86
C LEU A 196 6.09 24.59 -17.18
N THR A 197 7.24 24.42 -16.54
CA THR A 197 8.41 25.31 -16.72
C THR A 197 9.55 24.64 -17.47
N ASP A 198 9.45 23.34 -17.75
CA ASP A 198 10.48 22.55 -18.44
C ASP A 198 10.37 22.57 -19.97
N GLY A 199 9.43 23.37 -20.51
CA GLY A 199 9.17 23.49 -21.94
C GLY A 199 8.26 22.39 -22.50
N THR A 200 7.78 21.46 -21.68
CA THR A 200 6.75 20.50 -22.10
C THR A 200 5.38 21.18 -22.18
N THR A 201 4.55 20.75 -23.15
CA THR A 201 3.23 21.36 -23.39
C THR A 201 2.12 20.72 -22.56
N SER A 202 2.26 19.44 -22.20
CA SER A 202 1.29 18.69 -21.40
C SER A 202 1.92 17.42 -20.83
N CYS A 203 1.35 16.92 -19.74
CA CYS A 203 1.74 15.64 -19.15
C CYS A 203 0.77 14.53 -19.56
N GLU A 204 1.30 13.33 -19.82
CA GLU A 204 0.48 12.17 -20.12
C GLU A 204 -0.33 11.75 -18.87
N PRO A 205 -1.63 11.43 -19.02
CA PRO A 205 -2.42 10.89 -17.93
C PRO A 205 -1.88 9.55 -17.43
N LEU A 206 -1.66 9.46 -16.11
CA LEU A 206 -1.27 8.23 -15.41
C LEU A 206 -2.48 7.43 -14.90
N GLU A 207 -3.64 8.08 -14.80
CA GLU A 207 -4.88 7.47 -14.35
C GLU A 207 -6.03 7.66 -15.35
N SER A 208 -7.05 6.82 -15.20
CA SER A 208 -8.30 6.92 -15.94
C SER A 208 -9.51 6.85 -15.02
N ALA A 209 -10.61 7.49 -15.43
CA ALA A 209 -11.84 7.51 -14.66
C ALA A 209 -12.35 6.08 -14.40
N THR A 210 -12.61 5.77 -13.14
CA THR A 210 -12.93 4.41 -12.70
C THR A 210 -14.37 4.33 -12.20
N SER A 211 -15.10 3.29 -12.62
CA SER A 211 -16.44 3.01 -12.07
C SER A 211 -16.34 2.46 -10.66
N MET A 212 -17.26 2.83 -9.78
CA MET A 212 -17.23 2.40 -8.37
C MET A 212 -18.17 1.23 -8.09
N THR A 213 -17.69 0.27 -7.29
CA THR A 213 -18.56 -0.74 -6.66
C THR A 213 -19.48 -0.08 -5.63
N PRO A 214 -20.61 -0.70 -5.22
CA PRO A 214 -21.48 -0.13 -4.19
C PRO A 214 -20.76 0.18 -2.88
N THR A 215 -19.82 -0.68 -2.47
CA THR A 215 -18.98 -0.48 -1.28
C THR A 215 -18.07 0.74 -1.45
N ALA A 216 -17.36 0.83 -2.57
CA ALA A 216 -16.48 1.96 -2.86
C ALA A 216 -17.24 3.29 -2.95
N LEU A 217 -18.39 3.28 -3.62
CA LEU A 217 -19.29 4.43 -3.73
C LEU A 217 -19.74 4.92 -2.35
N THR A 218 -20.06 3.99 -1.46
CA THR A 218 -20.43 4.32 -0.08
C THR A 218 -19.26 4.96 0.67
N LEU A 219 -18.04 4.40 0.55
CA LEU A 219 -16.82 4.97 1.12
C LEU A 219 -16.41 6.30 0.47
N ALA A 220 -16.81 6.58 -0.76
CA ALA A 220 -16.51 7.84 -1.43
C ALA A 220 -17.51 8.96 -1.06
N THR A 221 -18.71 8.60 -0.59
CA THR A 221 -19.82 9.55 -0.37
C THR A 221 -20.28 9.63 1.09
N GLY A 222 -19.69 8.84 1.99
CA GLY A 222 -20.09 8.79 3.40
C GLY A 222 -21.45 8.16 3.66
N GLY A 223 -21.91 7.32 2.73
CA GLY A 223 -23.17 6.60 2.88
C GLY A 223 -23.12 5.50 3.94
N ALA A 224 -24.27 4.89 4.21
CA ALA A 224 -24.34 3.72 5.06
C ALA A 224 -23.90 2.47 4.29
N LEU A 225 -22.89 1.76 4.79
CA LEU A 225 -22.45 0.49 4.20
C LEU A 225 -23.62 -0.50 4.11
N PRO A 226 -23.82 -1.18 2.97
CA PRO A 226 -24.95 -2.08 2.79
C PRO A 226 -24.94 -3.19 3.83
N SER A 227 -26.08 -3.43 4.48
CA SER A 227 -26.26 -4.59 5.36
C SER A 227 -26.26 -5.86 4.50
N THR A 228 -25.27 -6.73 4.67
CA THR A 228 -25.24 -8.00 3.94
C THR A 228 -26.29 -8.95 4.51
N SER A 229 -27.45 -9.06 3.86
CA SER A 229 -28.49 -10.06 4.18
C SER A 229 -28.35 -11.35 3.38
N SER A 230 -27.32 -11.47 2.52
CA SER A 230 -27.11 -12.69 1.72
C SER A 230 -26.38 -13.77 2.53
N ARG A 231 -26.90 -15.00 2.46
CA ARG A 231 -26.19 -16.23 2.88
C ARG A 231 -24.85 -16.27 2.14
N LYS A 232 -23.76 -15.93 2.82
CA LYS A 232 -22.41 -16.09 2.27
C LYS A 232 -22.05 -17.58 2.28
N LEU A 233 -21.71 -18.13 1.12
CA LEU A 233 -21.27 -19.52 0.97
C LEU A 233 -19.87 -19.79 1.58
N LYS A 234 -19.12 -18.72 1.88
CA LYS A 234 -17.81 -18.77 2.52
C LYS A 234 -17.77 -17.77 3.66
N GLU A 235 -17.43 -18.24 4.85
CA GLU A 235 -17.21 -17.40 6.02
C GLU A 235 -16.03 -16.46 5.75
N ALA A 236 -16.22 -15.17 5.98
CA ALA A 236 -15.13 -14.21 5.86
C ALA A 236 -14.16 -14.46 7.02
N ALA A 237 -12.89 -14.72 6.72
CA ALA A 237 -11.88 -15.00 7.73
C ALA A 237 -11.35 -13.72 8.38
N HIS A 238 -10.87 -13.85 9.62
CA HIS A 238 -10.06 -12.84 10.30
C HIS A 238 -8.85 -12.44 9.43
N MET A 239 -8.54 -11.15 9.39
CA MET A 239 -7.37 -10.63 8.69
C MET A 239 -6.28 -10.23 9.67
N ALA A 240 -5.32 -11.13 9.88
CA ALA A 240 -4.11 -10.85 10.64
C ALA A 240 -3.07 -10.14 9.73
N MET A 241 -2.46 -9.08 10.25
CA MET A 241 -1.37 -8.35 9.63
C MET A 241 -0.18 -8.32 10.60
N GLU A 242 1.04 -8.41 10.08
CA GLU A 242 2.24 -8.28 10.91
C GLU A 242 2.45 -6.83 11.35
N PRO A 243 3.13 -6.56 12.48
CA PRO A 243 3.53 -5.21 12.87
C PRO A 243 4.43 -4.51 11.83
N ALA A 244 4.52 -3.18 11.91
CA ALA A 244 5.36 -2.37 11.02
C ALA A 244 6.84 -2.74 11.14
N GLU A 245 7.29 -2.92 12.38
CA GLU A 245 8.65 -3.28 12.71
C GLU A 245 8.72 -4.78 13.00
N CYS A 246 9.77 -5.43 12.49
CA CYS A 246 10.13 -6.74 12.99
C CYS A 246 10.41 -6.60 14.50
N GLY A 247 9.85 -7.49 15.31
CA GLY A 247 10.16 -7.53 16.74
C GLY A 247 11.65 -7.78 17.00
N GLU A 248 12.02 -7.87 18.28
CA GLU A 248 13.37 -8.29 18.66
C GLU A 248 13.74 -9.61 17.98
N CYS A 249 15.03 -9.79 17.68
CA CYS A 249 15.48 -11.03 17.08
C CYS A 249 15.12 -12.21 18.00
N LEU A 250 14.43 -13.22 17.45
CA LEU A 250 14.02 -14.41 18.20
C LEU A 250 15.22 -15.28 18.63
N SER A 251 16.41 -14.99 18.12
CA SER A 251 17.67 -15.62 18.50
C SER A 251 18.68 -14.57 18.95
N THR A 252 19.79 -15.00 19.54
CA THR A 252 20.94 -14.12 19.79
C THR A 252 21.38 -13.47 18.47
N PRO A 253 21.46 -12.11 18.42
CA PRO A 253 21.97 -11.40 17.24
C PRO A 253 23.39 -11.85 16.91
N ARG A 254 23.70 -11.93 15.62
CA ARG A 254 24.97 -12.46 15.09
C ARG A 254 25.59 -11.47 14.10
N PRO A 255 26.92 -11.44 13.92
CA PRO A 255 27.52 -10.68 12.84
C PRO A 255 26.95 -11.12 11.48
N CYS A 256 26.65 -10.15 10.62
CA CYS A 256 26.04 -10.37 9.32
C CYS A 256 26.97 -9.90 8.20
N ILE A 257 27.21 -10.78 7.24
CA ILE A 257 27.94 -10.46 6.01
C ILE A 257 27.03 -10.49 4.80
N PHE A 258 27.14 -9.44 3.99
CA PHE A 258 26.40 -9.28 2.74
C PHE A 258 27.33 -9.53 1.55
N LEU A 259 27.02 -10.58 0.79
CA LEU A 259 27.77 -11.05 -0.37
C LEU A 259 26.97 -10.80 -1.65
N HIS A 260 27.43 -9.85 -2.47
CA HIS A 260 26.68 -9.41 -3.64
C HIS A 260 26.81 -10.39 -4.81
N GLY A 261 25.92 -10.23 -5.79
CA GLY A 261 25.91 -11.01 -7.03
C GLY A 261 26.78 -10.43 -8.14
N MET A 262 26.50 -10.87 -9.36
CA MET A 262 27.27 -10.57 -10.58
C MET A 262 27.34 -9.07 -10.92
N GLY A 263 28.46 -8.69 -11.53
CA GLY A 263 28.61 -7.42 -12.26
C GLY A 263 29.22 -6.28 -11.45
N ASN A 264 29.80 -6.57 -10.28
CA ASN A 264 30.58 -5.58 -9.55
C ASN A 264 32.03 -5.57 -10.05
N PRO A 265 32.56 -4.45 -10.56
CA PRO A 265 33.96 -4.35 -10.99
C PRO A 265 34.91 -3.94 -9.86
N ASN A 266 34.37 -3.51 -8.71
CA ASN A 266 35.15 -3.04 -7.58
C ASN A 266 35.65 -4.22 -6.75
N GLU A 267 36.75 -4.02 -6.03
CA GLU A 267 37.31 -4.99 -5.11
C GLU A 267 37.98 -4.25 -3.96
N GLU A 268 37.64 -4.63 -2.73
CA GLU A 268 38.25 -4.10 -1.52
C GLU A 268 38.91 -5.24 -0.73
N PRO A 269 40.07 -5.00 -0.11
CA PRO A 269 40.77 -6.02 0.66
C PRO A 269 40.10 -6.31 2.02
N THR A 270 39.22 -5.42 2.49
CA THR A 270 38.55 -5.52 3.80
C THR A 270 37.04 -5.42 3.68
N LEU A 271 36.36 -5.91 4.71
CA LEU A 271 34.93 -5.75 4.89
C LEU A 271 34.57 -4.27 5.05
N GLN A 272 33.49 -3.86 4.39
CA GLN A 272 33.04 -2.47 4.37
C GLN A 272 31.80 -2.28 5.24
N ASP A 273 31.70 -1.13 5.92
CA ASP A 273 30.51 -0.75 6.70
C ASP A 273 29.34 -0.29 5.83
N THR A 274 29.57 0.00 4.54
CA THR A 274 28.53 0.56 3.66
C THR A 274 28.46 -0.17 2.32
N PRO A 275 27.26 -0.26 1.70
CA PRO A 275 27.08 -0.96 0.43
C PRO A 275 27.50 -0.15 -0.80
N LYS A 276 28.08 1.05 -0.63
CA LYS A 276 28.30 2.05 -1.71
C LYS A 276 29.04 1.47 -2.92
N LEU A 277 29.98 0.55 -2.70
CA LEU A 277 30.82 -0.04 -3.73
C LEU A 277 30.28 -1.34 -4.31
N THR A 278 29.07 -1.77 -3.96
CA THR A 278 28.47 -3.04 -4.42
C THR A 278 27.61 -2.89 -5.69
N LYS A 279 27.85 -1.87 -6.53
CA LYS A 279 27.07 -1.57 -7.77
C LYS A 279 25.55 -1.57 -7.57
N ARG A 280 25.07 -1.00 -6.46
CA ARG A 280 23.64 -0.90 -6.10
C ARG A 280 22.93 -2.24 -5.96
N LYS A 281 23.66 -3.34 -5.66
CA LYS A 281 23.05 -4.64 -5.38
C LYS A 281 22.41 -4.69 -4.00
N PHE A 282 22.98 -3.97 -3.04
CA PHE A 282 22.42 -3.81 -1.71
C PHE A 282 22.13 -2.34 -1.42
N GLY A 283 21.04 -2.10 -0.68
CA GLY A 283 20.80 -0.86 0.05
C GLY A 283 21.42 -0.93 1.43
N ASP A 284 21.45 0.20 2.12
CA ASP A 284 21.84 0.23 3.53
C ASP A 284 20.75 -0.46 4.35
N ILE A 285 21.16 -1.48 5.13
CA ILE A 285 20.25 -2.33 5.91
C ILE A 285 20.42 -2.09 7.42
N HIS A 286 21.28 -1.15 7.82
CA HIS A 286 21.38 -0.75 9.22
C HIS A 286 20.03 -0.25 9.74
N GLY A 287 19.66 -0.69 10.93
CA GLY A 287 18.33 -0.40 11.52
C GLY A 287 17.18 -1.22 10.93
N HIS A 288 17.44 -2.13 9.98
CA HIS A 288 16.43 -2.97 9.33
C HIS A 288 16.67 -4.48 9.49
N ALA A 289 17.75 -4.88 10.16
CA ALA A 289 18.09 -6.28 10.42
C ALA A 289 18.32 -6.52 11.92
N PRO A 290 17.26 -6.68 12.73
CA PRO A 290 17.36 -6.79 14.20
C PRO A 290 18.14 -8.03 14.67
N CYS A 291 18.32 -9.03 13.80
CA CYS A 291 19.12 -10.21 14.07
C CYS A 291 20.62 -10.04 13.77
N CYS A 292 21.04 -8.88 13.25
CA CYS A 292 22.43 -8.58 13.00
C CYS A 292 23.01 -7.76 14.15
N SER A 293 24.02 -8.28 14.85
CA SER A 293 24.77 -7.51 15.85
C SER A 293 25.72 -6.50 15.19
N GLU A 294 26.20 -6.84 14.00
CA GLU A 294 27.06 -6.02 13.15
C GLU A 294 26.72 -6.35 11.69
N ILE A 295 26.85 -5.37 10.79
CA ILE A 295 26.60 -5.54 9.36
C ILE A 295 27.85 -5.14 8.59
N LYS A 296 28.33 -6.02 7.73
CA LYS A 296 29.41 -5.74 6.79
C LYS A 296 29.07 -6.17 5.37
N TYR A 297 29.69 -5.50 4.41
CA TYR A 297 29.57 -5.79 2.99
C TYR A 297 30.92 -6.23 2.44
N ALA A 298 30.98 -7.39 1.80
CA ALA A 298 32.14 -7.78 1.01
C ALA A 298 32.05 -7.15 -0.38
N VAL A 299 33.11 -6.46 -0.80
CA VAL A 299 33.21 -5.83 -2.12
C VAL A 299 34.21 -6.62 -2.94
N VAL A 300 33.72 -7.43 -3.88
CA VAL A 300 34.56 -8.36 -4.65
C VAL A 300 34.34 -8.15 -6.14
N ASN A 301 35.39 -8.31 -6.95
CA ASN A 301 35.22 -8.26 -8.40
C ASN A 301 34.48 -9.53 -8.86
N THR A 302 33.23 -9.33 -9.31
CA THR A 302 32.31 -10.33 -9.83
C THR A 302 31.88 -10.01 -11.26
N ARG A 303 32.53 -9.03 -11.89
CA ARG A 303 32.41 -8.76 -13.32
C ARG A 303 33.33 -9.68 -14.10
N ASP A 304 34.54 -9.88 -13.59
CA ASP A 304 35.62 -10.56 -14.29
C ASP A 304 35.80 -12.02 -13.79
N ALA A 305 35.03 -12.44 -12.79
CA ALA A 305 35.00 -13.80 -12.25
C ALA A 305 33.56 -14.34 -12.13
N GLY A 306 33.30 -15.48 -12.78
CA GLY A 306 32.03 -16.20 -12.68
C GLY A 306 31.92 -17.05 -11.41
N TRP A 307 30.72 -17.54 -11.09
CA TRP A 307 30.43 -18.21 -9.80
C TRP A 307 31.19 -19.52 -9.54
N ARG A 308 31.73 -20.16 -10.57
CA ARG A 308 32.60 -21.36 -10.45
C ARG A 308 34.08 -21.04 -10.28
N ASN A 309 34.44 -19.76 -10.18
CA ASN A 309 35.84 -19.38 -10.03
C ASN A 309 36.31 -19.65 -8.59
N ASP A 310 37.35 -20.46 -8.44
CA ASP A 310 37.86 -20.87 -7.14
C ASP A 310 38.41 -19.67 -6.33
N THR A 311 39.04 -18.70 -6.98
CA THR A 311 39.53 -17.49 -6.28
C THR A 311 38.38 -16.68 -5.71
N LEU A 312 37.29 -16.50 -6.46
CA LEU A 312 36.09 -15.79 -6.00
C LEU A 312 35.44 -16.51 -4.82
N GLN A 313 35.28 -17.83 -4.92
CA GLN A 313 34.75 -18.65 -3.84
C GLN A 313 35.61 -18.57 -2.58
N GLN A 314 36.94 -18.56 -2.73
CA GLN A 314 37.85 -18.46 -1.58
C GLN A 314 37.70 -17.10 -0.91
N LYS A 315 37.64 -16.01 -1.69
CA LYS A 315 37.41 -14.66 -1.15
C LYS A 315 36.12 -14.57 -0.34
N PHE A 316 35.03 -15.19 -0.81
CA PHE A 316 33.76 -15.21 -0.08
C PHE A 316 33.89 -15.98 1.24
N CYS A 317 34.62 -17.10 1.24
CA CYS A 317 34.92 -17.86 2.45
C CYS A 317 35.76 -17.03 3.43
N ASP A 318 36.88 -16.46 2.96
CA ASP A 318 37.82 -15.68 3.77
C ASP A 318 37.13 -14.49 4.44
N PHE A 319 36.27 -13.76 3.71
CA PHE A 319 35.51 -12.67 4.29
C PHE A 319 34.46 -13.15 5.31
N SER A 320 33.83 -14.29 5.06
CA SER A 320 32.84 -14.85 6.00
C SER A 320 33.50 -15.32 7.30
N LEU A 321 34.71 -15.90 7.21
CA LEU A 321 35.50 -16.30 8.38
C LEU A 321 35.93 -15.11 9.25
N GLN A 322 36.11 -13.93 8.65
CA GLN A 322 36.48 -12.71 9.37
C GLN A 322 35.34 -12.08 10.19
N MET A 323 34.09 -12.51 9.99
CA MET A 323 32.93 -11.86 10.60
C MET A 323 32.75 -12.16 12.09
N SER A 324 33.20 -13.32 12.54
CA SER A 324 33.00 -13.77 13.91
C SER A 324 34.31 -14.30 14.46
N GLU A 325 34.69 -13.79 15.63
CA GLU A 325 35.85 -14.27 16.39
C GLU A 325 35.74 -15.75 16.78
N THR A 326 34.53 -16.31 16.76
CA THR A 326 34.31 -17.75 17.05
C THR A 326 34.53 -18.65 15.84
N SER A 327 34.75 -18.08 14.64
CA SER A 327 35.06 -18.86 13.44
C SER A 327 36.44 -19.51 13.56
N ASP A 328 36.56 -20.73 13.06
CA ASP A 328 37.85 -21.43 12.98
C ASP A 328 38.45 -21.24 11.58
N VAL A 329 39.37 -20.28 11.48
CA VAL A 329 40.07 -19.96 10.23
C VAL A 329 40.91 -21.14 9.74
N ALA A 330 41.51 -21.92 10.64
CA ALA A 330 42.38 -23.03 10.27
C ALA A 330 41.58 -24.23 9.74
N ALA A 331 40.42 -24.50 10.34
CA ALA A 331 39.50 -25.54 9.89
C ALA A 331 38.54 -25.09 8.78
N GLY A 332 38.50 -23.79 8.45
CA GLY A 332 37.59 -23.23 7.46
C GLY A 332 36.11 -23.26 7.91
N ILE A 333 35.87 -23.19 9.22
CA ILE A 333 34.52 -23.26 9.80
C ILE A 333 34.05 -21.85 10.12
N ILE A 334 33.01 -21.40 9.39
CA ILE A 334 32.30 -20.16 9.68
C ILE A 334 31.33 -20.43 10.83
N ASP A 335 31.50 -19.72 11.95
CA ASP A 335 30.66 -19.88 13.14
C ASP A 335 29.97 -18.55 13.52
N ASN A 336 28.82 -18.64 14.19
CA ASN A 336 28.01 -17.52 14.66
C ASN A 336 27.79 -16.37 13.65
N THR A 337 27.78 -16.66 12.36
CA THR A 337 27.66 -15.64 11.31
C THR A 337 26.39 -15.86 10.49
N ILE A 338 25.66 -14.79 10.21
CA ILE A 338 24.55 -14.81 9.25
C ILE A 338 25.12 -14.38 7.89
N VAL A 339 25.09 -15.30 6.92
CA VAL A 339 25.52 -15.02 5.55
C VAL A 339 24.32 -14.66 4.70
N VAL A 340 24.27 -13.41 4.25
CA VAL A 340 23.24 -12.90 3.33
C VAL A 340 23.81 -12.82 1.94
N THR A 341 23.18 -13.50 0.99
CA THR A 341 23.65 -13.53 -0.40
C THR A 341 22.60 -12.96 -1.34
N HIS A 342 23.04 -12.38 -2.45
CA HIS A 342 22.15 -11.93 -3.51
C HIS A 342 22.56 -12.53 -4.87
N SER A 343 21.60 -13.11 -5.59
CA SER A 343 21.77 -13.60 -6.96
C SER A 343 22.98 -14.55 -7.08
N MET A 344 23.93 -14.27 -7.98
CA MET A 344 25.14 -15.07 -8.18
C MET A 344 25.93 -15.33 -6.89
N GLY A 345 25.88 -14.42 -5.90
CA GLY A 345 26.59 -14.60 -4.65
C GLY A 345 26.13 -15.85 -3.88
N GLY A 346 24.85 -16.21 -3.99
CA GLY A 346 24.33 -17.45 -3.38
C GLY A 346 24.91 -18.70 -4.04
N LEU A 347 25.13 -18.66 -5.37
CA LEU A 347 25.77 -19.75 -6.08
C LEU A 347 27.24 -19.91 -5.69
N VAL A 348 27.95 -18.80 -5.47
CA VAL A 348 29.37 -18.82 -5.02
C VAL A 348 29.50 -19.51 -3.68
N VAL A 349 28.62 -19.21 -2.71
CA VAL A 349 28.65 -19.81 -1.36
C VAL A 349 28.18 -21.28 -1.37
N ALA A 350 27.20 -21.62 -2.22
CA ALA A 350 26.60 -22.94 -2.21
C ALA A 350 27.46 -24.04 -2.88
N VAL A 351 28.59 -23.69 -3.52
CA VAL A 351 29.45 -24.70 -4.14
C VAL A 351 30.18 -25.48 -3.05
N PRO A 352 29.93 -26.80 -2.90
CA PRO A 352 30.73 -27.62 -2.00
C PRO A 352 32.14 -27.72 -2.57
N ARG A 353 33.14 -27.51 -1.71
CA ARG A 353 34.54 -27.83 -2.01
C ARG A 353 34.92 -29.17 -1.43
#